data_AF-A0A522DFX0-F1
#
_entry.id   AF-A0A522DFX0-F1
#
_cell.length_a   1.000
_cell.length_b   1.000
_cell.length_c   1.000
_cell.angle_alpha   90.00
_cell.angle_beta   90.00
_cell.angle_gamma   90.00
#
_symmetry.space_group_name_H-M   'P 1'
#
loop_
_entity.id
_entity.type
_entity.pdbx_description
1 polymer ?
#
loop_
_entity_poly.entity_id
_entity_poly.type
_entity_poly.pdbx_seq_one_letter_code
_entity_poly.pdbx_strand_id
1 'polypeptide(L)'
;MKRFFLLMLSLWQQQLKLYLFAALIGAGIGVFILAPSYNFIYSQESNNNKLSSIEYVVKQLASITNGNVAENELLLFYAEIGAMLGLLTVGIYGFLHKRLSRIEHLKAELQKDIPSIILQGEGPFLEFKSSFRWDLEQSRINRSLEGIVLKTLAGFLNSNHGGTLLIGVADDGALIGLE
;
A
#
# COMPACT_ATOMS: atom_id res chain seq x y z
N MET A 1 19.45 12.33 -12.72
CA MET A 1 19.59 12.40 -11.24
C MET A 1 18.66 13.41 -10.57
N LYS A 2 18.56 14.68 -11.04
CA LYS A 2 17.67 15.69 -10.42
C LYS A 2 16.18 15.28 -10.32
N ARG A 3 15.62 14.68 -11.37
CA ARG A 3 14.21 14.23 -11.40
C ARG A 3 13.90 13.11 -10.41
N PHE A 4 14.82 12.17 -10.22
CA PHE A 4 14.70 11.09 -9.24
C PHE A 4 14.72 11.63 -7.81
N PHE A 5 15.62 12.58 -7.51
CA PHE A 5 15.70 13.21 -6.21
C PHE A 5 14.42 14.01 -5.86
N LEU A 6 13.87 14.74 -6.83
CA LEU A 6 12.61 15.47 -6.65
C LEU A 6 11.42 14.52 -6.40
N LEU A 7 11.39 13.36 -7.08
CA LEU A 7 10.36 12.33 -6.85
C LEU A 7 10.48 11.71 -5.44
N MET A 8 11.70 11.39 -4.99
CA MET A 8 11.89 10.91 -3.61
C MET A 8 11.44 11.96 -2.59
N LEU A 9 11.78 13.23 -2.82
CA LEU A 9 11.39 14.32 -1.93
C LEU A 9 9.86 14.49 -1.88
N SER A 10 9.17 14.41 -3.02
CA SER A 10 7.71 14.51 -3.05
C SER A 10 7.03 13.34 -2.35
N LEU A 11 7.56 12.11 -2.52
CA LEU A 11 7.02 10.93 -1.84
C LEU A 11 7.23 11.02 -0.33
N TRP A 12 8.39 11.49 0.12
CA TRP A 12 8.68 11.71 1.52
C TRP A 12 7.77 12.78 2.14
N GLN A 13 7.53 13.88 1.43
CA GLN A 13 6.59 14.92 1.85
C GLN A 13 5.15 14.39 1.96
N GLN A 14 4.72 13.55 1.02
CA GLN A 14 3.38 12.95 1.07
C GLN A 14 3.22 11.99 2.26
N GLN A 15 4.22 11.15 2.51
CA GLN A 15 4.22 10.26 3.67
C GLN A 15 4.20 11.06 4.98
N LEU A 16 5.02 12.10 5.09
CA LEU A 16 5.09 12.94 6.28
C LEU A 16 3.77 13.66 6.55
N LYS A 17 3.09 14.17 5.49
CA LYS A 17 1.73 14.71 5.60
C LYS A 17 0.76 13.68 6.18
N LEU A 18 0.79 12.45 5.68
CA LEU A 18 -0.13 11.40 6.12
C LEU A 18 0.08 11.02 7.59
N TYR A 19 1.33 10.88 8.05
CA TYR A 19 1.64 10.66 9.47
C TYR A 19 1.23 11.85 10.35
N LEU A 20 1.47 13.08 9.89
CA LEU A 20 1.06 14.29 10.61
C LEU A 20 -0.46 14.36 10.76
N PHE A 21 -1.21 14.12 9.69
CA PHE A 21 -2.67 14.07 9.75
C PHE A 21 -3.17 12.97 10.69
N ALA A 22 -2.57 11.79 10.65
CA ALA A 22 -2.95 10.70 11.54
C ALA A 22 -2.67 11.01 13.01
N ALA A 23 -1.53 11.66 13.31
CA ALA A 23 -1.22 12.13 14.66
C ALA A 23 -2.21 13.20 15.13
N LEU A 24 -2.58 14.15 14.27
CA LEU A 24 -3.57 15.19 14.61
C LEU A 24 -4.97 14.63 14.82
N ILE A 25 -5.43 13.74 13.95
CA ILE A 25 -6.72 13.05 14.09
C ILE A 25 -6.72 12.19 15.35
N GLY A 26 -5.63 11.44 15.59
CA GLY A 26 -5.44 10.66 16.80
C GLY A 26 -5.47 11.50 18.06
N ALA A 27 -4.75 12.63 18.09
CA ALA A 27 -4.75 13.57 19.21
C ALA A 27 -6.16 14.15 19.46
N GLY A 28 -6.86 14.52 18.40
CA GLY A 28 -8.26 14.95 18.48
C GLY A 28 -9.15 13.86 19.08
N ILE A 29 -9.04 12.61 18.61
CA ILE A 29 -9.78 11.48 19.20
C ILE A 29 -9.45 11.31 20.69
N GLY A 30 -8.18 11.43 21.07
CA GLY A 30 -7.76 11.37 22.47
C GLY A 30 -8.41 12.45 23.33
N VAL A 31 -8.35 13.71 22.88
CA VAL A 31 -8.91 14.86 23.62
C VAL A 31 -10.44 14.84 23.66
N PHE A 32 -11.10 14.45 22.57
CA PHE A 32 -12.56 14.57 22.45
C PHE A 32 -13.32 13.31 22.89
N ILE A 33 -12.65 12.15 22.96
CA ILE A 33 -13.28 10.87 23.36
C ILE A 33 -12.72 10.36 24.68
N LEU A 34 -11.39 10.27 24.82
CA LEU A 34 -10.79 9.69 26.02
C LEU A 34 -10.89 10.62 27.23
N ALA A 35 -10.60 11.92 27.04
CA ALA A 35 -10.62 12.86 28.17
C ALA A 35 -12.03 13.04 28.77
N PRO A 36 -13.12 13.19 28.00
CA PRO A 36 -14.46 13.31 28.58
C PRO A 36 -14.96 12.01 29.19
N SER A 37 -14.55 10.86 28.64
CA SER A 37 -14.83 9.54 29.20
C SER A 37 -14.25 9.38 30.62
N TYR A 38 -12.98 9.69 30.79
CA TYR A 38 -12.33 9.60 32.10
C TYR A 38 -12.95 10.56 33.12
N ASN A 39 -13.11 11.83 32.73
CA ASN A 39 -13.67 12.84 33.62
C ASN A 39 -15.13 12.53 34.00
N PHE A 40 -15.90 11.90 33.10
CA PHE A 40 -17.24 11.41 33.40
C PHE A 40 -17.21 10.33 34.48
N ILE A 41 -16.37 9.30 34.33
CA ILE A 41 -16.23 8.22 35.33
C ILE A 41 -15.84 8.80 36.69
N TYR A 42 -14.84 9.68 36.71
CA TYR A 42 -14.40 10.36 37.92
C TYR A 42 -15.51 11.21 38.57
N SER A 43 -16.32 11.90 37.76
CA SER A 43 -17.43 12.73 38.26
C SER A 43 -18.58 11.92 38.87
N GLN A 44 -18.80 10.70 38.36
CA GLN A 44 -19.79 9.75 38.91
C GLN A 44 -19.29 9.10 40.20
N GLU A 45 -18.02 8.71 40.25
CA GLU A 45 -17.39 8.15 41.44
C GLU A 45 -17.32 9.17 42.58
N SER A 46 -17.08 10.44 42.26
CA SER A 46 -17.11 11.56 43.21
C SER A 46 -18.52 11.98 43.67
N ASN A 47 -19.58 11.24 43.29
CA ASN A 47 -20.98 11.47 43.69
C ASN A 47 -21.52 12.88 43.36
N ASN A 48 -20.89 13.57 42.40
CA ASN A 48 -21.06 15.01 42.21
C ASN A 48 -22.07 15.39 41.12
N ASN A 49 -22.53 14.45 40.26
CA ASN A 49 -23.61 14.71 39.29
C ASN A 49 -24.18 13.46 38.61
N LYS A 50 -25.51 13.41 38.42
CA LYS A 50 -26.25 12.38 37.65
C LYS A 50 -26.42 12.74 36.17
N LEU A 51 -25.41 13.31 35.52
CA LEU A 51 -25.50 13.65 34.09
C LEU A 51 -25.34 12.39 33.24
N SER A 52 -25.96 12.35 32.07
CA SER A 52 -25.70 11.31 31.07
C SER A 52 -24.32 11.52 30.44
N SER A 53 -23.64 10.43 30.07
CA SER A 53 -22.28 10.45 29.50
C SER A 53 -22.17 11.37 28.27
N ILE A 54 -23.20 11.39 27.43
CA ILE A 54 -23.23 12.23 26.22
C ILE A 54 -23.39 13.72 26.60
N GLU A 55 -24.24 14.03 27.58
CA GLU A 55 -24.47 15.41 28.01
C GLU A 55 -23.22 16.01 28.67
N TYR A 56 -22.47 15.17 29.39
CA TYR A 56 -21.18 15.54 29.96
C TYR A 56 -20.14 15.85 28.87
N VAL A 57 -20.00 14.96 27.88
CA VAL A 57 -19.11 15.16 26.73
C VAL A 57 -19.44 16.48 26.02
N VAL A 58 -20.71 16.72 25.68
CA VAL A 58 -21.13 17.94 24.95
C VAL A 58 -20.81 19.22 25.75
N LYS A 59 -21.05 19.23 27.06
CA LYS A 59 -20.70 20.39 27.92
C LYS A 59 -19.20 20.62 27.99
N GLN A 60 -18.40 19.55 28.07
CA GLN A 60 -16.95 19.65 28.09
C GLN A 60 -16.39 20.11 26.73
N LEU A 61 -16.98 19.68 25.62
CA LEU A 61 -16.61 20.19 24.30
C LEU A 61 -16.91 21.69 24.19
N ALA A 62 -18.08 22.12 24.65
CA ALA A 62 -18.45 23.53 24.66
C ALA A 62 -17.53 24.39 25.54
N SER A 63 -17.03 23.85 26.66
CA SER A 63 -16.09 24.58 27.52
C SER A 63 -14.70 24.71 26.89
N ILE A 64 -14.24 23.68 26.17
CA ILE A 64 -12.97 23.70 25.44
C ILE A 64 -13.04 24.69 24.26
N THR A 65 -14.15 24.73 23.52
CA THR A 65 -14.32 25.69 22.41
C THR A 65 -14.42 27.13 22.88
N ASN A 66 -14.91 27.35 24.11
CA ASN A 66 -15.06 28.69 24.70
C ASN A 66 -13.78 29.18 25.40
N GLY A 67 -12.67 28.44 25.32
CA GLY A 67 -11.38 28.85 25.88
C GLY A 67 -11.25 28.69 27.40
N ASN A 68 -12.28 28.18 28.08
CA ASN A 68 -12.23 27.81 29.50
C ASN A 68 -11.64 26.41 29.65
N VAL A 69 -10.39 26.27 29.21
CA VAL A 69 -9.60 25.06 29.44
C VAL A 69 -8.97 25.22 30.80
N ALA A 70 -9.55 24.58 31.83
CA ALA A 70 -8.85 24.41 33.09
C ALA A 70 -7.47 23.82 32.78
N GLU A 71 -6.41 24.43 33.31
CA GLU A 71 -5.00 24.01 33.16
C GLU A 71 -4.84 22.56 33.62
N ASN A 72 -5.18 21.62 32.76
CA ASN A 72 -5.21 20.21 33.07
C ASN A 72 -4.13 19.55 32.25
N GLU A 73 -2.99 19.24 32.89
CA GLU A 73 -1.91 18.40 32.33
C GLU A 73 -2.45 17.09 31.72
N LEU A 74 -3.61 16.62 32.22
CA LEU A 74 -4.35 15.46 31.73
C LEU A 74 -4.83 15.59 30.27
N LEU A 75 -5.17 16.79 29.76
CA LEU A 75 -5.60 16.95 28.36
C LEU A 75 -4.46 16.74 27.38
N LEU A 76 -3.27 17.26 27.71
CA LEU A 76 -2.04 17.03 26.95
C LEU A 76 -1.70 15.54 26.91
N PHE A 77 -1.81 14.85 28.06
CA PHE A 77 -1.61 13.40 28.16
C PHE A 77 -2.54 12.60 27.22
N TYR A 78 -3.84 12.92 27.17
CA TYR A 78 -4.76 12.25 26.25
C TYR A 78 -4.50 12.57 24.77
N ALA A 79 -4.05 13.79 24.47
CA ALA A 79 -3.63 14.17 23.12
C ALA A 79 -2.40 13.36 22.66
N GLU A 80 -1.42 13.17 23.54
CA GLU A 80 -0.21 12.39 23.26
C GLU A 80 -0.52 10.91 23.02
N ILE A 81 -1.34 10.29 23.88
CA ILE A 81 -1.78 8.91 23.69
C ILE A 81 -2.55 8.75 22.38
N GLY A 82 -3.48 9.68 22.12
CA GLY A 82 -4.24 9.70 20.87
C GLY A 82 -3.34 9.80 19.64
N ALA A 83 -2.36 10.70 19.67
CA ALA A 83 -1.39 10.86 18.58
C ALA A 83 -0.55 9.59 18.37
N MET A 84 -0.08 8.97 19.46
CA MET A 84 0.70 7.73 19.40
C MET A 84 -0.11 6.58 18.78
N LEU A 85 -1.38 6.42 19.17
CA LEU A 85 -2.28 5.43 18.58
C LEU A 85 -2.57 5.70 17.10
N GLY A 86 -2.74 6.97 16.71
CA GLY A 86 -2.90 7.37 15.32
C GLY A 86 -1.69 7.00 14.45
N LEU A 87 -0.48 7.30 14.93
CA LEU A 87 0.77 6.93 14.27
C LEU A 87 0.94 5.41 14.16
N LEU A 88 0.67 4.69 15.25
CA LEU A 88 0.74 3.22 15.29
C LEU A 88 -0.22 2.61 14.27
N THR A 89 -1.45 3.13 14.20
CA THR A 89 -2.48 2.65 13.25
C THR A 89 -2.02 2.79 11.80
N VAL A 90 -1.49 3.96 11.41
CA VAL A 90 -0.96 4.15 10.05
C VAL A 90 0.24 3.25 9.78
N GLY A 91 1.13 3.08 10.74
CA GLY A 91 2.29 2.19 10.61
C GLY A 91 1.86 0.74 10.32
N ILE A 92 0.92 0.21 11.11
CA ILE A 92 0.36 -1.14 10.91
C ILE A 92 -0.38 -1.24 9.58
N TYR A 93 -1.24 -0.28 9.26
CA TYR A 93 -2.00 -0.28 8.01
C TYR A 93 -1.06 -0.30 6.79
N GLY A 94 -0.04 0.57 6.79
CA GLY A 94 0.95 0.61 5.71
C GLY A 94 1.75 -0.69 5.59
N PHE A 95 2.08 -1.33 6.70
CA PHE A 95 2.76 -2.62 6.71
C PHE A 95 1.89 -3.77 6.17
N LEU A 96 0.64 -3.87 6.65
CA LEU A 96 -0.31 -4.91 6.22
C LEU A 96 -0.69 -4.74 4.75
N HIS A 97 -0.99 -3.52 4.32
CA HIS A 97 -1.40 -3.25 2.94
C HIS A 97 -0.32 -3.64 1.92
N LYS A 98 0.96 -3.34 2.21
CA LYS A 98 2.08 -3.78 1.36
C LYS A 98 2.18 -5.30 1.23
N ARG A 99 1.91 -6.04 2.31
CA ARG A 99 1.93 -7.52 2.29
C ARG A 99 0.75 -8.08 1.54
N LEU A 100 -0.45 -7.55 1.77
CA LEU A 100 -1.68 -8.00 1.12
C LEU A 100 -1.65 -7.76 -0.39
N SER A 101 -1.22 -6.57 -0.84
CA SER A 101 -1.11 -6.25 -2.27
C SER A 101 -0.15 -7.19 -3.00
N ARG A 102 0.96 -7.59 -2.35
CA ARG A 102 1.87 -8.59 -2.93
C ARG A 102 1.19 -9.95 -3.09
N ILE A 103 0.40 -10.38 -2.11
CA ILE A 103 -0.32 -11.65 -2.16
C ILE A 103 -1.37 -11.63 -3.28
N GLU A 104 -2.12 -10.54 -3.41
CA GLU A 104 -3.11 -10.40 -4.49
C GLU A 104 -2.46 -10.45 -5.88
N HIS A 105 -1.32 -9.77 -6.07
CA HIS A 105 -0.60 -9.84 -7.34
C HIS A 105 -0.09 -11.25 -7.64
N LEU A 106 0.47 -11.96 -6.65
CA LEU A 106 0.93 -13.34 -6.83
C LEU A 106 -0.23 -14.29 -7.14
N LYS A 107 -1.37 -14.09 -6.48
CA LYS A 107 -2.59 -14.86 -6.73
C LYS A 107 -3.12 -14.60 -8.14
N ALA A 108 -3.15 -13.36 -8.59
CA ALA A 108 -3.57 -13.00 -9.94
C ALA A 108 -2.67 -13.65 -11.00
N GLU A 109 -1.35 -13.67 -10.76
CA GLU A 109 -0.41 -14.34 -11.67
C GLU A 109 -0.59 -15.86 -11.68
N LEU A 110 -0.83 -16.47 -10.51
CA LEU A 110 -1.07 -17.92 -10.40
C LEU A 110 -2.40 -18.34 -11.04
N GLN A 111 -3.37 -17.43 -11.11
CA GLN A 111 -4.66 -17.66 -11.77
C GLN A 111 -4.60 -17.47 -13.29
N LYS A 112 -3.48 -17.01 -13.86
CA LYS A 112 -3.33 -16.92 -15.31
C LYS A 112 -3.23 -18.32 -15.91
N ASP A 113 -4.22 -18.64 -16.73
CA ASP A 113 -4.23 -19.87 -17.51
C ASP A 113 -3.36 -19.68 -18.77
N ILE A 114 -2.18 -20.31 -18.80
CA ILE A 114 -1.24 -20.21 -19.92
C ILE A 114 -1.88 -20.57 -21.27
N PRO A 115 -2.67 -21.66 -21.40
CA PRO A 115 -3.44 -21.94 -22.61
C PRO A 115 -4.28 -20.77 -23.10
N SER A 116 -5.02 -20.10 -22.21
CA SER A 116 -5.83 -18.93 -22.57
C SER A 116 -5.00 -17.75 -23.10
N ILE A 117 -3.77 -17.58 -22.62
CA ILE A 117 -2.85 -16.54 -23.10
C ILE A 117 -2.33 -16.91 -24.49
N ILE A 118 -1.98 -18.18 -24.71
CA ILE A 118 -1.51 -18.65 -26.01
C ILE A 118 -2.59 -18.48 -27.08
N LEU A 119 -3.86 -18.76 -26.74
CA LEU A 119 -5.00 -18.58 -27.63
C LEU A 119 -5.23 -17.12 -28.07
N GLN A 120 -4.71 -16.13 -27.33
CA GLN A 120 -4.80 -14.72 -27.75
C GLN A 120 -3.87 -14.42 -28.93
N GLY A 121 -2.84 -15.23 -29.15
CA GLY A 121 -1.82 -15.02 -30.17
C GLY A 121 -0.82 -13.92 -29.82
N GLU A 122 0.24 -13.82 -30.61
CA GLU A 122 1.25 -12.77 -30.44
C GLU A 122 0.68 -11.37 -30.69
N GLY A 123 1.24 -10.38 -30.01
CA GLY A 123 0.82 -8.99 -30.14
C GLY A 123 1.77 -8.00 -29.47
N PRO A 124 1.39 -6.72 -29.37
CA PRO A 124 2.26 -5.66 -28.87
C PRO A 124 2.78 -5.86 -27.43
N PHE A 125 2.10 -6.70 -26.64
CA PHE A 125 2.41 -6.97 -25.24
C PHE A 125 2.60 -8.47 -24.95
N LEU A 126 2.59 -9.33 -25.96
CA LEU A 126 2.73 -10.77 -25.82
C LEU A 126 3.57 -11.33 -26.97
N GLU A 127 4.71 -11.92 -26.65
CA GLU A 127 5.62 -12.51 -27.64
C GLU A 127 5.87 -13.98 -27.28
N PHE A 128 5.91 -14.86 -28.29
CA PHE A 128 6.29 -16.25 -28.14
C PHE A 128 7.72 -16.46 -28.65
N LYS A 129 8.45 -17.32 -27.94
CA LYS A 129 9.76 -17.80 -28.37
C LYS A 129 9.84 -19.29 -28.09
N SER A 130 10.19 -20.05 -29.11
CA SER A 130 10.29 -21.51 -29.02
C SER A 130 11.38 -21.96 -28.04
N SER A 131 12.46 -21.19 -27.89
CA SER A 131 13.50 -21.41 -26.90
C SER A 131 14.22 -20.11 -26.53
N PHE A 132 15.04 -20.15 -25.47
CA PHE A 132 15.92 -19.03 -25.12
C PHE A 132 17.25 -19.04 -25.88
N ARG A 133 17.88 -20.21 -26.02
CA ARG A 133 19.25 -20.38 -26.55
C ARG A 133 19.44 -21.64 -27.40
N TRP A 134 18.40 -22.44 -27.57
CA TRP A 134 18.48 -23.72 -28.27
C TRP A 134 17.86 -23.59 -29.66
N ASP A 135 18.67 -23.75 -30.68
CA ASP A 135 18.19 -23.75 -32.06
C ASP A 135 17.57 -25.11 -32.36
N LEU A 136 16.25 -25.15 -32.52
CA LEU A 136 15.49 -26.38 -32.74
C LEU A 136 15.78 -27.00 -34.11
N GLU A 137 16.06 -26.17 -35.13
CA GLU A 137 16.38 -26.65 -36.48
C GLU A 137 17.79 -27.23 -36.54
N GLN A 138 18.74 -26.55 -35.90
CA GLN A 138 20.14 -26.96 -35.92
C GLN A 138 20.53 -27.89 -34.77
N SER A 139 19.60 -28.16 -33.85
CA SER A 139 19.79 -28.99 -32.65
C SER A 139 21.09 -28.64 -31.90
N ARG A 140 21.32 -27.34 -31.69
CA ARG A 140 22.52 -26.85 -30.99
C ARG A 140 22.26 -25.56 -30.25
N ILE A 141 23.16 -25.23 -29.32
CA ILE A 141 23.15 -23.92 -28.66
C ILE A 141 23.48 -22.84 -29.69
N ASN A 142 22.58 -21.85 -29.80
CA ASN A 142 22.74 -20.68 -30.66
C ASN A 142 22.62 -19.40 -29.83
N ARG A 143 23.77 -18.76 -29.59
CA ARG A 143 23.83 -17.52 -28.79
C ARG A 143 23.17 -16.32 -29.46
N SER A 144 22.89 -16.37 -30.77
CA SER A 144 22.19 -15.26 -31.42
C SER A 144 20.73 -15.15 -30.96
N LEU A 145 20.10 -16.28 -30.60
CA LEU A 145 18.73 -16.34 -30.07
C LEU A 145 18.60 -15.57 -28.75
N GLU A 146 19.63 -15.66 -27.89
CA GLU A 146 19.70 -14.89 -26.65
C GLU A 146 19.56 -13.39 -26.91
N GLY A 147 20.26 -12.89 -27.94
CA GLY A 147 20.18 -11.49 -28.35
C GLY A 147 18.81 -11.08 -28.87
N ILE A 148 18.08 -11.98 -29.52
CA ILE A 148 16.71 -11.73 -29.99
C ILE A 148 15.78 -11.61 -28.77
N VAL A 149 15.84 -12.57 -27.85
CA VAL A 149 15.03 -12.53 -26.62
C VAL A 149 15.31 -11.28 -25.78
N LEU A 150 16.58 -10.91 -25.64
CA LEU A 150 16.98 -9.70 -24.92
C LEU A 150 16.46 -8.42 -25.58
N LYS A 151 16.38 -8.37 -26.92
CA LYS A 151 15.76 -7.23 -27.62
C LYS A 151 14.27 -7.12 -27.31
N THR A 152 13.54 -8.23 -27.28
CA THR A 152 12.12 -8.24 -26.89
C THR A 152 11.96 -7.75 -25.45
N LEU A 153 12.76 -8.27 -24.51
CA LEU A 153 12.75 -7.82 -23.11
C LEU A 153 13.06 -6.33 -22.99
N ALA A 154 14.07 -5.84 -23.71
CA ALA A 154 14.39 -4.41 -23.74
C ALA A 154 13.22 -3.58 -24.30
N GLY A 155 12.52 -4.07 -25.33
CA GLY A 155 11.32 -3.46 -25.87
C GLY A 155 10.22 -3.33 -24.81
N PHE A 156 9.92 -4.41 -24.09
CA PHE A 156 8.92 -4.40 -23.02
C PHE A 156 9.34 -3.50 -21.85
N LEU A 157 10.60 -3.53 -21.42
CA LEU A 157 11.10 -2.67 -20.33
C LEU A 157 11.10 -1.18 -20.68
N ASN A 158 11.23 -0.85 -21.96
CA ASN A 158 11.15 0.53 -22.45
C ASN A 158 9.71 1.00 -22.71
N SER A 159 8.73 0.08 -22.73
CA SER A 159 7.31 0.39 -22.86
C SER A 159 6.70 0.76 -21.51
N ASN A 160 5.84 1.78 -21.47
CA ASN A 160 5.11 2.15 -20.26
C ASN A 160 4.15 1.04 -19.76
N HIS A 161 3.77 0.11 -20.64
CA HIS A 161 2.80 -0.95 -20.33
C HIS A 161 3.48 -2.29 -20.02
N GLY A 162 4.80 -2.41 -20.25
CA GLY A 162 5.49 -3.70 -20.15
C GLY A 162 5.12 -4.68 -21.26
N GLY A 163 5.19 -5.97 -20.96
CA GLY A 163 4.78 -7.06 -21.84
C GLY A 163 5.09 -8.43 -21.21
N THR A 164 4.59 -9.48 -21.85
CA THR A 164 4.76 -10.89 -21.46
C THR A 164 5.52 -11.60 -22.55
N LEU A 165 6.57 -12.34 -22.18
CA LEU A 165 7.32 -13.21 -23.07
C LEU A 165 7.12 -14.66 -22.62
N LEU A 166 6.58 -15.50 -23.49
CA LEU A 166 6.50 -16.94 -23.25
C LEU A 166 7.65 -17.66 -23.96
N ILE A 167 8.42 -18.44 -23.21
CA ILE A 167 9.52 -19.26 -23.73
C ILE A 167 9.09 -20.72 -23.72
N GLY A 168 9.40 -21.46 -24.78
CA GLY A 168 8.94 -22.83 -24.96
C GLY A 168 7.59 -22.91 -25.70
N VAL A 169 7.22 -21.87 -26.44
CA VAL A 169 6.00 -21.81 -27.27
C VAL A 169 6.41 -21.43 -28.69
N ALA A 170 5.94 -22.21 -29.66
CA ALA A 170 6.16 -21.94 -31.07
C ALA A 170 5.29 -20.76 -31.56
N ASP A 171 5.65 -20.19 -32.71
CA ASP A 171 4.93 -19.07 -33.33
C ASP A 171 3.47 -19.45 -33.69
N ASP A 172 3.18 -20.74 -33.89
CA ASP A 172 1.83 -21.27 -34.13
C ASP A 172 1.05 -21.58 -32.82
N GLY A 173 1.63 -21.27 -31.66
CA GLY A 173 1.07 -21.54 -30.34
C GLY A 173 1.32 -22.97 -29.83
N ALA A 174 2.06 -23.82 -30.54
CA ALA A 174 2.39 -25.16 -30.06
C ALA A 174 3.32 -25.09 -28.84
N LEU A 175 3.01 -25.89 -27.81
CA LEU A 175 3.84 -26.00 -26.60
C LEU A 175 5.05 -26.90 -26.89
N ILE A 176 6.25 -26.30 -26.91
CA ILE A 176 7.53 -27.00 -27.10
C ILE A 176 8.14 -27.42 -25.75
N GLY A 177 7.99 -26.59 -24.72
CA GLY A 177 8.59 -26.83 -23.40
C GLY A 177 10.03 -26.29 -23.28
N LEU A 178 10.69 -26.61 -22.16
CA LEU A 178 11.99 -26.04 -21.76
C LEU A 178 13.02 -27.10 -21.32
N GLU A 179 12.91 -28.34 -21.79
CA GLU A 179 13.85 -29.41 -21.44
C GLU A 179 15.30 -29.12 -21.87
#